data_AF-A0A7V9JF98-F1
#
_entry.id   AF-A0A7V9JF98-F1
#
_cell.length_a   1.000
_cell.length_b   1.000
_cell.length_c   1.000
_cell.angle_alpha   90.00
_cell.angle_beta   90.00
_cell.angle_gamma   90.00
#
_symmetry.space_group_name_H-M   'P 1'
#
loop_
_entity.id
_entity.type
_entity.pdbx_description
1 polymer ?
#
loop_
_entity_poly.entity_id
_entity_poly.type
_entity_poly.pdbx_seq_one_letter_code
_entity_poly.pdbx_strand_id
1 'polypeptide(L)'
;MAAKQDSLDPQTRDLVRFAAAIAQGYEPELRERVSPLRSSQVPVQWVEELLLQSVLMTGYPRALVAFTVWRKFSGVPAPDDDEGQDYGRAAEWTRRGEEVCGTVYGENYRKLRESVRVLHPAVDAWMLTEGYGR
;
A
#
# COMPACT_ATOMS: atom_id res chain seq x y z
N MET A 1 -8.95 29.68 9.44
CA MET A 1 -7.64 29.05 9.17
C MET A 1 -7.63 28.62 7.71
N ALA A 2 -6.84 29.27 6.85
CA ALA A 2 -6.62 28.76 5.50
C ALA A 2 -5.74 27.51 5.61
N ALA A 3 -6.23 26.37 5.15
CA ALA A 3 -5.40 25.17 5.03
C ALA A 3 -4.20 25.52 4.14
N LYS A 4 -2.99 25.17 4.59
CA LYS A 4 -1.77 25.33 3.81
C LYS A 4 -1.92 24.50 2.54
N GLN A 5 -2.12 25.14 1.39
CA GLN A 5 -2.15 24.48 0.09
C GLN A 5 -0.71 24.11 -0.30
N ASP A 6 -0.15 23.10 0.38
CA ASP A 6 1.00 22.38 -0.16
C ASP A 6 0.45 21.52 -1.32
N SER A 7 0.59 22.00 -2.56
CA SER A 7 0.08 21.28 -3.73
C SER A 7 0.96 20.05 -3.99
N LEU A 8 0.36 18.86 -3.91
CA LEU A 8 1.02 17.62 -4.32
C LEU A 8 1.52 17.74 -5.78
N ASP A 9 2.71 17.21 -6.05
CA ASP A 9 3.19 17.07 -7.41
C ASP A 9 2.23 16.20 -8.25
N PRO A 10 2.27 16.30 -9.59
CA PRO A 10 1.33 15.58 -10.44
C PRO A 10 1.32 14.06 -10.24
N GLN A 11 2.49 13.45 -9.99
CA GLN A 11 2.59 12.00 -9.81
C GLN A 11 1.89 11.58 -8.52
N THR A 12 2.24 12.23 -7.41
CA THR A 12 1.66 11.93 -6.09
C THR A 12 0.16 12.19 -6.08
N ARG A 13 -0.28 13.32 -6.66
CA ARG A 13 -1.70 13.68 -6.75
C ARG A 13 -2.51 12.61 -7.48
N ASP A 14 -2.04 12.15 -8.64
CA ASP A 14 -2.80 11.23 -9.46
C ASP A 14 -2.74 9.80 -8.91
N LEU A 15 -1.64 9.41 -8.24
CA LEU A 15 -1.57 8.17 -7.46
C LEU A 15 -2.57 8.18 -6.29
N VAL A 16 -2.67 9.27 -5.53
CA VAL A 16 -3.65 9.42 -4.44
C VAL A 16 -5.09 9.35 -4.96
N ARG A 17 -5.39 9.97 -6.10
CA ARG A 17 -6.72 9.89 -6.72
C ARG A 17 -7.05 8.48 -7.19
N PHE A 18 -6.07 7.76 -7.73
CA PHE A 18 -6.26 6.36 -8.10
C PHE A 18 -6.50 5.48 -6.87
N ALA A 19 -5.72 5.67 -5.79
CA ALA A 19 -5.95 5.02 -4.50
C ALA A 19 -7.38 5.26 -3.96
N ALA A 20 -7.88 6.48 -4.05
CA ALA A 20 -9.24 6.82 -3.66
C ALA A 20 -10.30 6.09 -4.51
N ALA A 21 -10.08 5.98 -5.82
CA ALA A 21 -10.98 5.23 -6.70
C ALA A 21 -10.99 3.72 -6.39
N ILE A 22 -9.83 3.13 -6.03
CA ILE A 22 -9.75 1.74 -5.55
C ILE A 22 -10.59 1.57 -4.29
N ALA A 23 -10.43 2.47 -3.31
CA ALA A 23 -11.19 2.42 -2.07
C ALA A 23 -12.70 2.61 -2.27
N GLN A 24 -13.13 3.40 -3.26
CA GLN A 24 -14.55 3.54 -3.60
C GLN A 24 -15.12 2.28 -4.27
N GLY A 25 -14.30 1.58 -5.06
CA GLY A 25 -14.68 0.32 -5.70
C GLY A 25 -15.65 0.48 -6.89
N TYR A 26 -15.78 1.69 -7.44
CA TYR A 26 -16.60 1.96 -8.63
C TYR A 26 -15.76 1.90 -9.90
N GLU A 27 -15.95 0.85 -10.70
CA GLU A 27 -15.10 0.54 -11.85
C GLU A 27 -14.99 1.66 -12.91
N PRO A 28 -16.07 2.39 -13.26
CA PRO A 28 -15.96 3.52 -14.19
C PRO A 28 -15.02 4.61 -13.70
N GLU A 29 -15.04 4.95 -12.40
CA GLU A 29 -14.13 5.93 -11.83
C GLU A 29 -12.70 5.39 -11.79
N LEU A 30 -12.49 4.10 -11.49
CA LEU A 30 -11.17 3.46 -11.59
C LEU A 30 -10.54 3.62 -12.99
N ARG A 31 -11.33 3.40 -14.04
CA ARG A 31 -10.88 3.58 -15.44
C ARG A 31 -10.61 5.05 -15.79
N GLU A 32 -11.38 5.97 -15.23
CA GLU A 32 -11.10 7.41 -15.37
C GLU A 32 -9.78 7.76 -14.67
N ARG A 33 -9.56 7.28 -13.44
CA ARG A 33 -8.41 7.63 -12.61
C ARG A 33 -7.11 6.93 -12.97
N VAL A 34 -7.15 5.78 -13.65
CA VAL A 34 -5.92 5.12 -14.13
C VAL A 34 -5.27 5.88 -15.29
N SER A 35 -6.07 6.59 -16.09
CA SER A 35 -5.59 7.27 -17.31
C SER A 35 -4.56 8.38 -17.05
N PRO A 36 -4.76 9.29 -16.08
CA PRO A 36 -3.78 10.31 -15.71
C PRO A 36 -2.41 9.79 -15.27
N LEU A 37 -2.31 8.56 -14.77
CA LEU A 37 -1.04 7.99 -14.28
C LEU A 37 0.04 7.99 -15.37
N ARG A 38 -0.33 7.75 -16.63
CA ARG A 38 0.58 7.79 -17.78
C ARG A 38 1.05 9.20 -18.08
N SER A 39 0.12 10.15 -18.16
CA SER A 39 0.42 11.55 -18.51
C SER A 39 1.27 12.23 -17.45
N SER A 40 1.02 11.93 -16.17
CA SER A 40 1.81 12.42 -15.05
C SER A 40 3.09 11.61 -14.82
N GLN A 41 3.34 10.57 -15.62
CA GLN A 41 4.52 9.71 -15.54
C GLN A 41 4.73 9.07 -14.17
N VAL A 42 3.65 8.61 -13.53
CA VAL A 42 3.74 7.90 -12.24
C VAL A 42 4.61 6.65 -12.42
N PRO A 43 5.63 6.43 -11.58
CA PRO A 43 6.47 5.24 -11.65
C PRO A 43 5.63 3.97 -11.55
N VAL A 44 5.87 3.00 -12.44
CA VAL A 44 5.17 1.70 -12.43
C VAL A 44 5.25 1.03 -11.05
N GLN A 45 6.45 1.03 -10.46
CA GLN A 45 6.69 0.50 -9.12
C GLN A 45 5.79 1.10 -8.03
N TRP A 46 5.42 2.39 -8.12
CA TRP A 46 4.50 3.01 -7.15
C TRP A 46 3.07 2.53 -7.34
N VAL A 47 2.65 2.30 -8.59
CA VAL A 47 1.32 1.77 -8.89
C VAL A 47 1.23 0.30 -8.44
N GLU A 48 2.24 -0.51 -8.73
CA GLU A 48 2.30 -1.90 -8.27
C GLU A 48 2.22 -1.99 -6.74
N GLU A 49 3.03 -1.19 -6.03
CA GLU A 49 3.00 -1.16 -4.56
C GLU A 49 1.65 -0.68 -4.01
N LEU A 50 1.05 0.35 -4.62
CA LEU A 50 -0.29 0.79 -4.24
C LEU A 50 -1.32 -0.34 -4.37
N LEU A 51 -1.25 -1.13 -5.44
CA LEU A 51 -2.17 -2.24 -5.68
C LEU A 51 -1.96 -3.38 -4.66
N LEU A 52 -0.71 -3.70 -4.32
CA LEU A 52 -0.36 -4.66 -3.26
C LEU A 52 -0.90 -4.19 -1.90
N GLN A 53 -0.61 -2.95 -1.50
CA GLN A 53 -1.09 -2.36 -0.24
C GLN A 53 -2.63 -2.30 -0.18
N SER A 54 -3.30 -2.14 -1.32
CA SER A 54 -4.76 -2.11 -1.39
C SER A 54 -5.41 -3.43 -0.93
N VAL A 55 -4.70 -4.56 -1.00
CA VAL A 55 -5.18 -5.85 -0.46
C VAL A 55 -5.42 -5.74 1.04
N LEU A 56 -4.49 -5.14 1.77
CA LEU A 56 -4.57 -4.95 3.23
C LEU A 56 -5.57 -3.85 3.60
N MET A 57 -5.59 -2.76 2.84
CA MET A 57 -6.33 -1.55 3.22
C MET A 57 -7.79 -1.57 2.76
N THR A 58 -8.08 -2.19 1.61
CA THR A 58 -9.41 -2.16 0.97
C THR A 58 -9.97 -3.54 0.63
N GLY A 59 -9.18 -4.60 0.86
CA GLY A 59 -9.58 -5.99 0.68
C GLY A 59 -9.37 -6.51 -0.76
N TYR A 60 -9.30 -7.83 -0.88
CA TYR A 60 -9.09 -8.55 -2.14
C TYR A 60 -10.05 -8.15 -3.27
N PRO A 61 -11.38 -8.06 -3.06
CA PRO A 61 -12.30 -7.80 -4.17
C PRO A 61 -11.98 -6.49 -4.92
N ARG A 62 -11.64 -5.42 -4.20
CA ARG A 62 -11.31 -4.13 -4.79
C ARG A 62 -9.92 -4.14 -5.42
N ALA A 63 -8.95 -4.72 -4.72
CA ALA A 63 -7.58 -4.83 -5.23
C ALA A 63 -7.52 -5.62 -6.54
N LEU A 64 -8.22 -6.77 -6.65
CA LEU A 64 -8.22 -7.59 -7.86
C LEU A 64 -8.84 -6.88 -9.08
N VAL A 65 -9.91 -6.11 -8.86
CA VAL A 65 -10.49 -5.26 -9.92
C VAL A 65 -9.47 -4.20 -10.35
N ALA A 66 -8.80 -3.55 -9.41
CA ALA A 66 -7.79 -2.54 -9.69
C ALA A 66 -6.58 -3.11 -10.46
N PHE A 67 -6.07 -4.29 -10.06
CA PHE A 67 -5.04 -5.02 -10.80
C PHE A 67 -5.47 -5.30 -12.24
N THR A 68 -6.71 -5.74 -12.45
CA THR A 68 -7.24 -6.01 -13.78
C THR A 68 -7.28 -4.75 -14.65
N VAL A 69 -7.72 -3.62 -14.09
CA VAL A 69 -7.73 -2.32 -14.77
C VAL A 69 -6.30 -1.88 -15.10
N TRP A 70 -5.37 -2.01 -14.16
CA TRP A 70 -3.97 -1.65 -14.34
C TRP A 70 -3.28 -2.47 -15.43
N ARG A 71 -3.43 -3.80 -15.43
CA ARG A 71 -2.84 -4.67 -16.46
C ARG A 71 -3.35 -4.32 -17.86
N LYS A 72 -4.65 -4.05 -18.00
CA LYS A 72 -5.25 -3.62 -19.29
C LYS A 72 -4.77 -2.24 -19.73
N PHE A 73 -4.66 -1.29 -18.82
CA PHE A 73 -4.29 0.10 -19.15
C PHE A 73 -2.79 0.30 -19.41
N SER A 74 -1.95 -0.29 -18.54
CA SER A 74 -0.50 -0.11 -18.61
C SER A 74 0.12 -0.92 -19.74
N GLY A 75 -0.43 -2.13 -20.00
CA GLY A 75 0.20 -3.13 -20.84
C GLY A 75 1.43 -3.79 -20.20
N VAL A 76 1.72 -3.48 -18.93
CA VAL A 76 2.85 -4.05 -18.18
C VAL A 76 2.42 -5.41 -17.64
N PRO A 77 3.11 -6.52 -18.01
CA PRO A 77 2.81 -7.83 -17.46
C PRO A 77 3.09 -7.87 -15.96
N ALA A 78 2.45 -8.80 -15.24
CA ALA A 78 2.86 -9.10 -13.88
C ALA A 78 4.29 -9.66 -13.89
N PRO A 79 5.11 -9.39 -12.87
CA PRO A 79 6.38 -10.09 -12.67
C PRO A 79 6.16 -11.61 -12.60
N ASP A 80 7.18 -12.38 -13.02
CA ASP A 80 7.15 -13.84 -12.92
C ASP A 80 7.28 -14.32 -11.47
N ASP A 81 7.96 -13.53 -10.62
CA ASP A 81 8.16 -13.76 -9.20
C ASP A 81 8.06 -12.46 -8.38
N ASP A 82 7.82 -12.63 -7.08
CA ASP A 82 7.83 -11.55 -6.09
C ASP A 82 8.37 -12.09 -4.76
N GLU A 83 9.22 -11.34 -4.07
CA GLU A 83 9.77 -11.78 -2.78
C GLU A 83 8.69 -12.00 -1.71
N GLY A 84 7.58 -11.24 -1.79
CA GLY A 84 6.44 -11.31 -0.89
C GLY A 84 5.58 -12.58 -1.05
N GLN A 85 5.83 -13.41 -2.07
CA GLN A 85 5.10 -14.66 -2.26
C GLN A 85 5.57 -15.80 -1.34
N ASP A 86 6.82 -15.75 -0.85
CA ASP A 86 7.41 -16.80 -0.03
C ASP A 86 7.12 -16.60 1.46
N TYR A 87 5.98 -17.12 1.92
CA TYR A 87 5.60 -17.12 3.33
C TYR A 87 6.55 -17.93 4.24
N GLY A 88 7.48 -18.72 3.68
CA GLY A 88 8.59 -19.32 4.45
C GLY A 88 9.50 -18.26 5.07
N ARG A 89 9.53 -17.04 4.53
CA ARG A 89 10.31 -15.90 5.04
C ARG A 89 9.58 -15.06 6.10
N ALA A 90 8.39 -15.44 6.54
CA ALA A 90 7.61 -14.65 7.50
C ALA A 90 8.37 -14.30 8.80
N ALA A 91 9.24 -15.19 9.28
CA ALA A 91 10.10 -14.91 10.44
C ALA A 91 11.12 -13.81 10.17
N GLU A 92 11.72 -13.79 8.96
CA GLU A 92 12.63 -12.74 8.52
C GLU A 92 11.90 -11.40 8.40
N TRP A 93 10.72 -11.40 7.78
CA TRP A 93 9.87 -10.21 7.67
C TRP A 93 9.52 -9.64 9.03
N THR A 94 9.17 -10.50 9.99
CA THR A 94 8.85 -10.09 11.35
C THR A 94 10.04 -9.39 12.01
N ARG A 95 11.24 -9.96 11.93
CA ARG A 95 12.47 -9.35 12.47
C ARG A 95 12.76 -8.00 11.81
N ARG A 96 12.68 -7.92 10.47
CA ARG A 96 12.82 -6.65 9.72
C ARG A 96 11.79 -5.63 10.19
N GLY A 97 10.54 -6.05 10.38
CA GLY A 97 9.46 -5.20 10.86
C GLY A 97 9.72 -4.64 12.26
N GLU A 98 10.30 -5.42 13.17
CA GLU A 98 10.72 -4.94 14.50
C GLU A 98 11.81 -3.87 14.39
N GLU A 99 12.82 -4.08 13.54
CA GLU A 99 13.92 -3.13 13.32
C GLU A 99 13.40 -1.81 12.71
N VAL A 100 12.55 -1.89 11.68
CA VAL A 100 11.97 -0.73 11.01
C VAL A 100 11.02 0.02 11.94
N CYS A 101 10.09 -0.70 12.60
CA CYS A 101 9.14 -0.09 13.53
C CYS A 101 9.87 0.54 14.73
N GLY A 102 10.91 -0.12 15.24
CA GLY A 102 11.80 0.42 16.27
C GLY A 102 12.50 1.71 15.84
N THR A 103 12.94 1.80 14.59
CA THR A 103 13.55 3.02 14.04
C THR A 103 12.54 4.16 13.93
N VAL A 104 11.32 3.89 13.46
CA VAL A 104 10.27 4.90 13.27
C VAL A 104 9.77 5.47 14.60
N TYR A 105 9.54 4.61 15.59
CA TYR A 105 8.96 5.03 16.88
C TYR A 105 9.99 5.28 17.98
N GLY A 106 11.24 4.87 17.79
CA GLY A 106 12.34 5.10 18.72
C GLY A 106 12.00 4.66 20.14
N GLU A 107 12.18 5.59 21.09
CA GLU A 107 11.88 5.36 22.51
C GLU A 107 10.42 4.96 22.78
N ASN A 108 9.48 5.33 21.90
CA ASN A 108 8.07 5.00 22.04
C ASN A 108 7.70 3.60 21.52
N TYR A 109 8.63 2.85 20.93
CA TYR A 109 8.35 1.55 20.31
C TYR A 109 7.61 0.60 21.27
N ARG A 110 8.13 0.39 22.49
CA ARG A 110 7.51 -0.54 23.46
C ARG A 110 6.08 -0.11 23.83
N LYS A 111 5.88 1.19 24.10
CA LYS A 111 4.56 1.73 24.46
C LYS A 111 3.55 1.57 23.33
N LEU A 112 3.98 1.74 22.07
CA LEU A 112 3.15 1.48 20.90
C LEU A 112 2.72 0.01 20.88
N ARG A 113 3.67 -0.93 21.00
CA ARG A 113 3.40 -2.38 20.99
C ARG A 113 2.40 -2.78 22.07
N GLU A 114 2.59 -2.30 23.29
CA GLU A 114 1.67 -2.54 24.41
C GLU A 114 0.26 -2.01 24.10
N SER A 115 0.17 -0.79 23.55
CA SER A 115 -1.11 -0.16 23.19
C SER A 115 -1.84 -0.91 22.07
N VAL A 116 -1.13 -1.30 21.01
CA VAL A 116 -1.71 -2.02 19.86
C VAL A 116 -2.15 -3.42 20.27
N ARG A 117 -1.37 -4.11 21.11
CA ARG A 117 -1.74 -5.43 21.64
C ARG A 117 -3.02 -5.39 22.48
N VAL A 118 -3.27 -4.30 23.20
CA VAL A 118 -4.55 -4.06 23.91
C VAL A 118 -5.72 -3.88 22.94
N LEU A 119 -5.50 -3.26 21.77
CA LEU A 119 -6.53 -3.17 20.73
C LEU A 119 -6.85 -4.56 20.17
N HIS A 120 -5.84 -5.28 19.69
CA HIS A 120 -5.97 -6.65 19.24
C HIS A 120 -4.59 -7.32 19.04
N PRO A 121 -4.33 -8.52 19.59
CA PRO A 121 -3.01 -9.17 19.46
C PRO A 121 -2.66 -9.55 18.01
N ALA A 122 -3.64 -9.86 17.17
CA ALA A 122 -3.37 -10.11 15.75
C ALA A 122 -2.90 -8.84 15.01
N VAL A 123 -3.43 -7.66 15.37
CA VAL A 123 -3.03 -6.39 14.74
C VAL A 123 -1.59 -6.04 15.14
N ASP A 124 -1.22 -6.31 16.39
CA ASP A 124 0.16 -6.20 16.87
C ASP A 124 1.12 -7.08 16.05
N ALA A 125 0.76 -8.34 15.81
CA ALA A 125 1.57 -9.25 15.00
C ALA A 125 1.65 -8.80 13.52
N TRP A 126 0.50 -8.53 12.88
CA TRP A 126 0.44 -8.12 11.49
C TRP A 126 1.17 -6.80 11.24
N MET A 127 1.12 -5.86 12.19
CA MET A 127 1.88 -4.61 12.07
C MET A 127 3.38 -4.87 11.81
N LEU A 128 3.99 -5.85 12.46
CA LEU A 128 5.40 -6.19 12.23
C LEU A 128 5.57 -6.96 10.93
N THR A 129 4.92 -8.11 10.80
CA THR A 129 5.19 -9.04 9.69
C THR A 129 4.70 -8.49 8.37
N GLU A 130 3.49 -7.93 8.35
CA GLU A 130 2.76 -7.57 7.13
C GLU A 130 2.89 -6.08 6.79
N GLY A 131 3.03 -5.21 7.80
CA GLY A 131 3.05 -3.75 7.65
C GLY A 131 4.44 -3.14 7.53
N TYR A 132 5.34 -3.42 8.49
CA TYR A 132 6.71 -2.90 8.48
C TYR A 132 7.74 -3.90 7.92
N GLY A 133 7.35 -5.17 7.82
CA GLY A 133 8.24 -6.29 7.61
C GLY A 133 8.28 -6.83 6.20
N ARG A 134 7.41 -6.38 5.30
CA ARG A 134 7.40 -6.73 3.86
C ARG A 134 8.10 -5.67 3.02
#